data_AF-A0A4Q3EPQ2-F1
#
_entry.id   AF-A0A4Q3EPQ2-F1
#
_cell.length_a   1.000
_cell.length_b   1.000
_cell.length_c   1.000
_cell.angle_alpha   90.00
_cell.angle_beta   90.00
_cell.angle_gamma   90.00
#
_symmetry.space_group_name_H-M   'P 1'
#
loop_
_entity.id
_entity.type
_entity.pdbx_description
1 polymer ?
#
loop_
_entity_poly.entity_id
_entity_poly.type
_entity_poly.pdbx_seq_one_letter_code
_entity_poly.pdbx_strand_id
1 'polypeptide(L)'
;FVMSGLLIGILLSRTISGYVGAHFGWQVMFMVAAGLMLLLWVIIYFLFPEIEPQYKGNYPELMRSLIPLIQTEPLLRLAALRGFLCYACFGAFWTTLIFLLRQPQFNLGSEAAGLFGLVGAFGALGAAFMGRISDKTNPYTVTTFSILLIVVSYLLFFISGRSLTGLIVGVILLDLGVQATHISNQTMILSLSAEARNRLNTVYMVSYFLGGATGTFLASRVWNTWHWHGVTVIGLTLSVAALIVHFAYRKTVQLTLKLN
;
A
#
# COMPACT_ATOMS: atom_id res chain seq x y z
N PHE A 1 17.20 5.71 8.32
CA PHE A 1 17.40 6.69 7.23
C PHE A 1 16.60 6.35 5.97
N VAL A 2 16.73 5.14 5.40
CA VAL A 2 15.98 4.74 4.17
C VAL A 2 14.45 4.84 4.34
N MET A 3 13.90 4.25 5.42
CA MET A 3 12.45 4.31 5.69
C MET A 3 11.96 5.74 5.93
N SER A 4 12.78 6.59 6.57
CA SER A 4 12.47 8.01 6.79
C SER A 4 12.43 8.78 5.48
N GLY A 5 13.38 8.54 4.56
CA GLY A 5 13.39 9.16 3.24
C GLY A 5 12.20 8.72 2.37
N LEU A 6 11.85 7.43 2.40
CA LEU A 6 10.65 6.92 1.72
C LEU A 6 9.37 7.57 2.25
N LEU A 7 9.22 7.65 3.58
CA LEU A 7 8.07 8.31 4.20
C LEU A 7 8.00 9.77 3.77
N ILE A 8 9.08 10.56 3.99
CA ILE A 8 9.16 11.97 3.61
C ILE A 8 8.84 12.17 2.11
N GLY A 9 9.37 11.31 1.24
CA GLY A 9 9.11 11.36 -0.20
C GLY A 9 7.63 11.14 -0.54
N ILE A 10 6.95 10.18 0.10
CA ILE A 10 5.51 9.96 -0.08
C ILE A 10 4.71 11.19 0.36
N LEU A 11 5.09 11.86 1.44
CA LEU A 11 4.34 13.02 1.96
C LEU A 11 4.54 14.24 1.04
N LEU A 12 5.80 14.59 0.79
CA LEU A 12 6.16 15.76 0.01
C LEU A 12 5.70 15.62 -1.44
N SER A 13 5.80 14.43 -2.04
CA SER A 13 5.41 14.24 -3.44
C SER A 13 3.95 14.57 -3.70
N ARG A 14 3.03 14.16 -2.82
CA ARG A 14 1.59 14.47 -2.96
C ARG A 14 1.29 15.95 -2.72
N THR A 15 1.90 16.57 -1.73
CA THR A 15 1.68 17.99 -1.44
C THR A 15 2.26 18.88 -2.54
N ILE A 16 3.50 18.63 -2.95
CA ILE A 16 4.16 19.38 -4.02
C ILE A 16 3.41 19.18 -5.34
N SER A 17 3.04 17.94 -5.71
CA SER A 17 2.30 17.70 -6.94
C SER A 17 0.90 18.31 -6.93
N GLY A 18 0.20 18.32 -5.79
CA GLY A 18 -1.09 18.99 -5.62
C GLY A 18 -0.99 20.50 -5.79
N TYR A 19 0.00 21.12 -5.15
CA TYR A 19 0.28 22.57 -5.24
C TYR A 19 0.70 22.98 -6.64
N VAL A 20 1.71 22.31 -7.21
CA VAL A 20 2.20 22.59 -8.57
C VAL A 20 1.10 22.36 -9.59
N GLY A 21 0.33 21.28 -9.46
CA GLY A 21 -0.78 20.99 -10.35
C GLY A 21 -1.91 22.03 -10.30
N ALA A 22 -2.14 22.64 -9.13
CA ALA A 22 -3.16 23.69 -8.96
C ALA A 22 -2.72 25.04 -9.55
N HIS A 23 -1.45 25.43 -9.40
CA HIS A 23 -0.98 26.78 -9.75
C HIS A 23 -0.24 26.87 -11.10
N PHE A 24 0.50 25.83 -11.48
CA PHE A 24 1.39 25.84 -12.64
C PHE A 24 0.97 24.81 -13.71
N GLY A 25 -0.08 24.05 -13.45
CA GLY A 25 -0.54 22.97 -14.33
C GLY A 25 0.20 21.66 -14.09
N TRP A 26 -0.42 20.56 -14.50
CA TRP A 26 0.09 19.21 -14.24
C TRP A 26 1.40 18.93 -14.99
N GLN A 27 1.61 19.54 -16.17
CA GLN A 27 2.80 19.32 -17.01
C GLN A 27 4.10 19.75 -16.31
N VAL A 28 4.06 20.85 -15.56
CA VAL A 28 5.25 21.38 -14.85
C VAL A 28 5.75 20.36 -13.83
N MET A 29 4.86 19.66 -13.14
CA MET A 29 5.25 18.61 -12.20
C MET A 29 5.97 17.45 -12.90
N PHE A 30 5.56 17.08 -14.12
CA PHE A 30 6.26 16.05 -14.90
C PHE A 30 7.65 16.51 -15.36
N MET A 31 7.81 17.79 -15.72
CA MET A 31 9.13 18.35 -16.05
C MET A 31 10.07 18.35 -14.83
N VAL A 32 9.56 18.73 -13.66
CA VAL A 32 10.32 18.66 -12.40
C VAL A 32 10.73 17.22 -12.10
N ALA A 33 9.80 16.27 -12.22
CA ALA A 33 10.10 14.85 -12.03
C ALA A 33 11.16 14.33 -13.01
N ALA A 34 11.12 14.74 -14.27
CA ALA A 34 12.12 14.38 -15.26
C ALA A 34 13.52 14.91 -14.88
N GLY A 35 13.61 16.17 -14.44
CA GLY A 35 14.88 16.75 -13.95
C GLY A 35 15.44 16.00 -12.74
N LEU A 36 14.58 15.63 -11.77
CA LEU A 36 14.98 14.83 -10.61
C LEU A 36 15.47 13.42 -11.01
N MET A 37 14.82 12.78 -11.98
CA MET A 37 15.26 11.47 -12.50
C MET A 37 16.63 11.54 -13.19
N LEU A 38 16.90 12.61 -13.94
CA LEU A 38 18.21 12.84 -14.54
C LEU A 38 19.29 13.05 -13.47
N LEU A 39 18.98 13.83 -12.43
CA LEU A 39 19.89 14.04 -11.31
C LEU A 39 20.19 12.72 -10.58
N LEU A 40 19.17 11.90 -10.32
CA LEU A 40 19.36 10.58 -9.71
C LEU A 40 20.19 9.65 -10.60
N TRP A 41 19.98 9.68 -11.91
CA TRP A 41 20.79 8.91 -12.86
C TRP A 41 22.28 9.31 -12.80
N VAL A 42 22.59 10.60 -12.79
CA VAL A 42 23.96 11.12 -12.63
C VAL A 42 24.57 10.65 -11.31
N ILE A 43 23.84 10.77 -10.20
CA ILE A 43 24.33 10.34 -8.88
C ILE A 43 24.63 8.85 -8.88
N ILE A 44 23.71 8.01 -9.37
CA ILE A 44 23.91 6.55 -9.40
C ILE A 44 25.10 6.21 -10.29
N TYR A 45 25.22 6.82 -11.47
CA TYR A 45 26.32 6.56 -12.40
C TYR A 45 27.70 6.84 -11.79
N PHE A 46 27.84 7.88 -10.96
CA PHE A 46 29.13 8.26 -10.39
C PHE A 46 29.40 7.69 -8.99
N LEU A 47 28.37 7.43 -8.17
CA LEU A 47 28.56 7.04 -6.76
C LEU A 47 28.34 5.55 -6.49
N PHE A 48 27.55 4.83 -7.28
CA PHE A 48 27.22 3.44 -6.95
C PHE A 48 28.32 2.48 -7.41
N PRO A 49 28.84 1.61 -6.52
CA PRO A 49 29.74 0.55 -6.92
C PRO A 49 28.99 -0.51 -7.72
N GLU A 50 29.70 -1.14 -8.66
CA GLU A 50 29.16 -2.24 -9.45
C GLU A 50 29.02 -3.48 -8.55
N ILE A 51 27.81 -4.05 -8.48
CA ILE A 51 27.49 -5.20 -7.64
C ILE A 51 27.32 -6.42 -8.55
N GLU A 52 28.15 -7.44 -8.33
CA GLU A 52 28.10 -8.67 -9.10
C GLU A 52 26.80 -9.47 -8.88
N PRO A 53 26.19 -10.04 -9.93
CA PRO A 53 24.98 -10.85 -9.81
C PRO A 53 25.23 -12.11 -8.96
N GLN A 54 24.43 -12.31 -7.91
CA GLN A 54 24.51 -13.53 -7.09
C GLN A 54 23.89 -14.77 -7.77
N TYR A 55 22.99 -14.57 -8.74
CA TYR A 55 22.33 -15.66 -9.45
C TYR A 55 23.11 -16.03 -10.72
N LYS A 56 23.52 -17.29 -10.81
CA LYS A 56 24.37 -17.81 -11.90
C LYS A 56 23.59 -18.43 -13.08
N GLY A 57 22.27 -18.52 -13.00
CA GLY A 57 21.41 -19.04 -14.07
C GLY A 57 20.93 -17.96 -15.04
N ASN A 58 20.06 -18.32 -15.97
CA ASN A 58 19.45 -17.34 -16.90
C ASN A 58 18.17 -16.71 -16.33
N TYR A 59 17.76 -15.56 -16.87
CA TYR A 59 16.58 -14.84 -16.40
C TYR A 59 15.27 -15.66 -16.44
N PRO A 60 14.96 -16.43 -17.51
CA PRO A 60 13.78 -17.29 -17.52
C PRO A 60 13.77 -18.34 -16.41
N GLU A 61 14.91 -18.95 -16.09
CA GLU A 61 15.05 -19.87 -14.96
C GLU A 61 14.81 -19.17 -13.62
N LEU A 62 15.33 -17.94 -13.46
CA LEU A 62 15.07 -17.14 -12.27
C LEU A 62 13.56 -16.89 -12.08
N MET A 63 12.84 -16.53 -13.14
CA MET A 63 11.39 -16.29 -13.10
C MET A 63 10.62 -17.58 -12.81
N ARG A 64 11.00 -18.71 -13.44
CA ARG A 64 10.40 -20.01 -13.14
C ARG A 64 10.63 -20.45 -11.70
N SER A 65 11.76 -20.07 -11.09
CA SER A 65 12.07 -20.37 -9.69
C SER A 65 11.13 -19.69 -8.67
N LEU A 66 10.28 -18.75 -9.10
CA LEU A 66 9.23 -18.15 -8.26
C LEU A 66 8.04 -19.10 -8.05
N ILE A 67 7.75 -19.98 -9.00
CA ILE A 67 6.57 -20.87 -8.96
C ILE A 67 6.65 -21.85 -7.79
N PRO A 68 7.78 -22.57 -7.56
CA PRO A 68 7.91 -23.44 -6.40
C PRO A 68 7.71 -22.69 -5.09
N LEU A 69 8.26 -21.48 -4.94
CA LEU A 69 8.09 -20.65 -3.73
C LEU A 69 6.62 -20.36 -3.44
N ILE A 70 5.83 -20.04 -4.47
CA ILE A 70 4.38 -19.80 -4.31
C ILE A 70 3.67 -21.09 -3.86
N GLN A 71 4.06 -22.24 -4.41
CA GLN A 71 3.42 -23.52 -4.10
C GLN A 71 3.79 -24.03 -2.70
N THR A 72 5.05 -23.93 -2.32
CA THR A 72 5.60 -24.49 -1.07
C THR A 72 5.40 -23.60 0.14
N GLU A 73 5.39 -22.28 -0.03
CA GLU A 73 5.32 -21.33 1.09
C GLU A 73 3.88 -20.83 1.33
N PRO A 74 3.11 -21.43 2.25
CA PRO A 74 1.77 -20.95 2.58
C PRO A 74 1.79 -19.54 3.19
N LEU A 75 2.88 -19.18 3.90
CA LEU A 75 3.06 -17.85 4.48
C LEU A 75 3.16 -16.77 3.40
N LEU A 76 3.90 -17.06 2.31
CA LEU A 76 4.04 -16.16 1.17
C LEU A 76 2.69 -15.90 0.50
N ARG A 77 1.91 -16.96 0.24
CA ARG A 77 0.57 -16.85 -0.35
C ARG A 77 -0.38 -16.01 0.52
N LEU A 78 -0.37 -16.24 1.83
CA LEU A 78 -1.19 -15.49 2.77
C LEU A 78 -0.82 -14.01 2.79
N ALA A 79 0.48 -13.71 2.90
CA ALA A 79 0.96 -12.34 2.91
C ALA A 79 0.70 -11.62 1.57
N ALA A 80 0.91 -12.30 0.44
CA ALA A 80 0.60 -11.78 -0.89
C ALA A 80 -0.90 -11.46 -1.05
N LEU A 81 -1.79 -12.35 -0.62
CA LEU A 81 -3.25 -12.14 -0.74
C LEU A 81 -3.74 -11.02 0.19
N ARG A 82 -3.23 -10.96 1.43
CA ARG A 82 -3.50 -9.82 2.34
C ARG A 82 -3.02 -8.51 1.74
N GLY A 83 -1.79 -8.49 1.23
CA GLY A 83 -1.18 -7.33 0.59
C GLY A 83 -1.99 -6.84 -0.62
N PHE A 84 -2.38 -7.76 -1.50
CA PHE A 84 -3.23 -7.49 -2.65
C PHE A 84 -4.54 -6.80 -2.22
N LEU A 85 -5.28 -7.39 -1.28
CA LEU A 85 -6.59 -6.87 -0.87
C LEU A 85 -6.48 -5.52 -0.14
N CYS A 86 -5.50 -5.37 0.75
CA CYS A 86 -5.29 -4.13 1.50
C CYS A 86 -4.83 -2.99 0.57
N TYR A 87 -3.94 -3.26 -0.39
CA TYR A 87 -3.52 -2.23 -1.33
C TYR A 87 -4.57 -1.93 -2.40
N ALA A 88 -5.44 -2.90 -2.73
CA ALA A 88 -6.63 -2.64 -3.53
C ALA A 88 -7.57 -1.63 -2.83
N CYS A 89 -7.80 -1.77 -1.53
CA CYS A 89 -8.49 -0.76 -0.73
C CYS A 89 -7.80 0.61 -0.84
N PHE A 90 -6.49 0.66 -0.58
CA PHE A 90 -5.73 1.91 -0.69
C PHE A 90 -5.88 2.58 -2.06
N GLY A 91 -5.68 1.84 -3.15
CA GLY A 91 -5.80 2.35 -4.52
C GLY A 91 -7.23 2.81 -4.87
N ALA A 92 -8.25 2.06 -4.42
CA ALA A 92 -9.65 2.42 -4.62
C ALA A 92 -10.00 3.78 -3.99
N PHE A 93 -9.62 3.99 -2.72
CA PHE A 93 -9.85 5.24 -2.02
C PHE A 93 -9.07 6.40 -2.64
N TRP A 94 -7.75 6.27 -2.78
CA TRP A 94 -6.91 7.41 -3.16
C TRP A 94 -7.18 7.91 -4.58
N THR A 95 -7.54 7.02 -5.51
CA THR A 95 -7.91 7.40 -6.87
C THR A 95 -9.20 8.23 -6.90
N THR A 96 -10.17 7.88 -6.07
CA THR A 96 -11.51 8.47 -6.12
C THR A 96 -11.69 9.65 -5.17
N LEU A 97 -10.76 9.85 -4.22
CA LEU A 97 -10.76 10.98 -3.30
C LEU A 97 -10.84 12.32 -4.04
N ILE A 98 -10.06 12.52 -5.10
CA ILE A 98 -10.11 13.77 -5.87
C ILE A 98 -11.46 13.98 -6.56
N PHE A 99 -12.11 12.89 -7.00
CA PHE A 99 -13.44 12.97 -7.59
C PHE A 99 -14.48 13.37 -6.54
N LEU A 100 -14.35 12.85 -5.31
CA LEU A 100 -15.20 13.23 -4.18
C LEU A 100 -15.01 14.70 -3.79
N LEU A 101 -13.76 15.14 -3.63
CA LEU A 101 -13.45 16.51 -3.20
C LEU A 101 -13.94 17.57 -4.20
N ARG A 102 -14.02 17.23 -5.49
CA ARG A 102 -14.57 18.10 -6.53
C ARG A 102 -16.09 18.20 -6.52
N GLN A 103 -16.81 17.34 -5.80
CA GLN A 103 -18.27 17.42 -5.73
C GLN A 103 -18.71 18.71 -5.01
N PRO A 104 -19.90 19.26 -5.33
CA PRO A 104 -20.37 20.55 -4.79
C PRO A 104 -20.37 20.68 -3.27
N GLN A 105 -20.49 19.56 -2.55
CA GLN A 105 -20.48 19.51 -1.09
C GLN A 105 -19.13 19.89 -0.46
N PHE A 106 -18.03 19.70 -1.19
CA PHE A 106 -16.69 20.08 -0.73
C PHE A 106 -16.16 21.25 -1.57
N ASN A 107 -16.40 21.24 -2.88
CA ASN A 107 -15.92 22.26 -3.83
C ASN A 107 -14.39 22.50 -3.72
N LEU A 108 -13.64 21.42 -3.47
CA LEU A 108 -12.19 21.43 -3.26
C LEU A 108 -11.45 20.85 -4.47
N GLY A 109 -10.30 21.43 -4.78
CA GLY A 109 -9.47 21.08 -5.95
C GLY A 109 -8.34 20.08 -5.64
N SER A 110 -7.37 20.02 -6.57
CA SER A 110 -6.16 19.19 -6.44
C SER A 110 -5.28 19.56 -5.25
N GLU A 111 -5.30 20.82 -4.81
CA GLU A 111 -4.57 21.29 -3.65
C GLU A 111 -5.02 20.59 -2.36
N ALA A 112 -6.34 20.52 -2.12
CA ALA A 112 -6.89 19.80 -0.98
C ALA A 112 -6.58 18.31 -1.03
N ALA A 113 -6.66 17.68 -2.21
CA ALA A 113 -6.25 16.29 -2.39
C ALA A 113 -4.75 16.09 -2.04
N GLY A 114 -3.90 17.07 -2.37
CA GLY A 114 -2.48 17.10 -1.97
C GLY A 114 -2.28 17.24 -0.46
N LEU A 115 -3.10 18.06 0.22
CA LEU A 115 -3.10 18.20 1.69
C LEU A 115 -3.57 16.93 2.40
N PHE A 116 -4.53 16.20 1.83
CA PHE A 116 -4.88 14.87 2.31
C PHE A 116 -3.67 13.92 2.28
N GLY A 117 -2.72 14.12 1.35
CA GLY A 117 -1.43 13.43 1.36
C GLY A 117 -0.64 13.61 2.67
N LEU A 118 -0.71 14.80 3.28
CA LEU A 118 -0.14 15.06 4.61
C LEU A 118 -0.93 14.37 5.72
N VAL A 119 -2.25 14.24 5.58
CA VAL A 119 -3.06 13.48 6.55
C VAL A 119 -2.70 12.00 6.51
N GLY A 120 -2.60 11.43 5.31
CA GLY A 120 -2.14 10.05 5.10
C GLY A 120 -0.73 9.80 5.64
N ALA A 121 0.13 10.82 5.60
CA ALA A 121 1.44 10.80 6.22
C ALA A 121 1.42 10.38 7.69
N PHE A 122 0.50 10.96 8.46
CA PHE A 122 0.38 10.68 9.88
C PHE A 122 0.00 9.22 10.12
N GLY A 123 -0.87 8.65 9.27
CA GLY A 123 -1.19 7.22 9.27
C GLY A 123 0.05 6.36 8.99
N ALA A 124 0.82 6.69 7.94
CA ALA A 124 2.03 5.97 7.58
C ALA A 124 3.14 6.07 8.65
N LEU A 125 3.31 7.24 9.27
CA LEU A 125 4.22 7.42 10.40
C LEU A 125 3.78 6.59 11.60
N GLY A 126 2.48 6.59 11.92
CA GLY A 126 1.91 5.73 12.96
C GLY A 126 2.19 4.24 12.71
N ALA A 127 2.19 3.81 11.45
CA ALA A 127 2.49 2.42 11.09
C ALA A 127 3.95 2.02 11.40
N ALA A 128 4.90 2.95 11.28
CA ALA A 128 6.28 2.71 11.68
C ALA A 128 6.40 2.46 13.20
N PHE A 129 5.58 3.12 14.01
CA PHE A 129 5.48 2.84 15.46
C PHE A 129 4.79 1.50 15.74
N MET A 130 3.74 1.16 15.00
CA MET A 130 3.09 -0.16 15.09
C MET A 130 4.05 -1.30 14.72
N GLY A 131 4.99 -1.08 13.81
CA GLY A 131 6.06 -2.03 13.50
C GLY A 131 6.90 -2.39 14.73
N ARG A 132 7.27 -1.39 15.56
CA ARG A 132 8.00 -1.63 16.82
C ARG A 132 7.18 -2.39 17.86
N ILE A 133 5.86 -2.21 17.85
CA ILE A 133 4.94 -2.97 18.72
C ILE A 133 4.85 -4.43 18.25
N SER A 134 4.95 -4.68 16.95
CA SER A 134 5.00 -6.04 16.38
C SER A 134 6.24 -6.82 16.80
N ASP A 135 7.34 -6.16 17.15
CA ASP A 135 8.54 -6.84 17.65
C ASP A 135 8.31 -7.43 19.06
N LYS A 136 7.34 -6.90 19.81
CA LYS A 136 7.02 -7.30 21.19
C LYS A 136 5.71 -8.07 21.32
N THR A 137 4.93 -8.15 20.26
CA THR A 137 3.57 -8.71 20.26
C THR A 137 3.44 -9.75 19.15
N ASN A 138 2.50 -10.68 19.29
CA ASN A 138 2.21 -11.64 18.23
C ASN A 138 1.89 -10.92 16.89
N PRO A 139 2.67 -11.15 15.80
CA PRO A 139 2.47 -10.47 14.51
C PRO A 139 1.06 -10.65 13.93
N TYR A 140 0.39 -11.76 14.26
CA TYR A 140 -1.00 -12.00 13.83
C TYR A 140 -1.99 -11.05 14.50
N THR A 141 -1.79 -10.70 15.78
CA THR A 141 -2.65 -9.74 16.50
C THR A 141 -2.50 -8.35 15.89
N VAL A 142 -1.27 -7.95 15.60
CA VAL A 142 -0.98 -6.66 14.96
C VAL A 142 -1.63 -6.59 13.57
N THR A 143 -1.49 -7.66 12.77
CA THR A 143 -2.14 -7.73 11.45
C THR A 143 -3.67 -7.70 11.56
N THR A 144 -4.25 -8.42 12.53
CA THR A 144 -5.71 -8.41 12.76
C THR A 144 -6.20 -6.99 13.05
N PHE A 145 -5.56 -6.30 13.99
CA PHE A 145 -5.89 -4.92 14.32
C PHE A 145 -5.73 -4.00 13.11
N SER A 146 -4.64 -4.14 12.36
CA SER A 146 -4.36 -3.35 11.17
C SER A 146 -5.43 -3.50 10.09
N ILE A 147 -5.91 -4.73 9.82
CA ILE A 147 -7.00 -4.96 8.85
C ILE A 147 -8.33 -4.43 9.40
N LEU A 148 -8.59 -4.54 10.70
CA LEU A 148 -9.79 -3.94 11.33
C LEU A 148 -9.80 -2.42 11.18
N LEU A 149 -8.66 -1.74 11.27
CA LEU A 149 -8.58 -0.30 11.00
C LEU A 149 -9.01 0.05 9.58
N ILE A 150 -8.67 -0.79 8.59
CA ILE A 150 -9.11 -0.62 7.19
C ILE A 150 -10.63 -0.82 7.08
N VAL A 151 -11.20 -1.81 7.77
CA VAL A 151 -12.66 -2.01 7.78
C VAL A 151 -13.36 -0.79 8.40
N VAL A 152 -12.87 -0.32 9.55
CA VAL A 152 -13.41 0.85 10.25
C VAL A 152 -13.28 2.12 9.40
N SER A 153 -12.16 2.31 8.69
CA SER A 153 -12.02 3.47 7.81
C SER A 153 -13.07 3.49 6.71
N TYR A 154 -13.34 2.34 6.07
CA TYR A 154 -14.38 2.24 5.04
C TYR A 154 -15.80 2.39 5.57
N LEU A 155 -16.10 1.89 6.77
CA LEU A 155 -17.37 2.17 7.45
C LEU A 155 -17.52 3.67 7.71
N LEU A 156 -16.45 4.31 8.16
CA LEU A 156 -16.45 5.73 8.45
C LEU A 156 -16.60 6.55 7.16
N PHE A 157 -15.95 6.18 6.07
CA PHE A 157 -16.14 6.78 4.75
C PHE A 157 -17.57 6.63 4.22
N PHE A 158 -18.20 5.48 4.48
CA PHE A 158 -19.59 5.22 4.09
C PHE A 158 -20.57 6.17 4.80
N ILE A 159 -20.40 6.35 6.12
CA ILE A 159 -21.29 7.18 6.95
C ILE A 159 -20.96 8.68 6.83
N SER A 160 -19.68 9.01 6.70
CA SER A 160 -19.16 10.38 6.79
C SER A 160 -18.79 10.99 5.43
N GLY A 161 -19.40 10.51 4.33
CA GLY A 161 -19.08 10.97 2.97
C GLY A 161 -19.28 12.47 2.71
N ARG A 162 -19.92 13.20 3.63
CA ARG A 162 -20.12 14.66 3.60
C ARG A 162 -19.30 15.44 4.63
N SER A 163 -18.57 14.76 5.51
CA SER A 163 -17.81 15.38 6.60
C SER A 163 -16.32 15.32 6.33
N LEU A 164 -15.67 16.49 6.24
CA LEU A 164 -14.23 16.58 6.03
C LEU A 164 -13.47 15.92 7.19
N THR A 165 -13.91 16.13 8.43
CA THR A 165 -13.34 15.49 9.62
C THR A 165 -13.43 13.97 9.54
N GLY A 166 -14.57 13.46 9.06
CA GLY A 166 -14.72 12.03 8.83
C GLY A 166 -13.71 11.51 7.80
N LEU A 167 -13.58 12.18 6.66
CA LEU A 167 -12.57 11.81 5.67
C LEU A 167 -11.15 11.82 6.24
N ILE A 168 -10.79 12.85 7.03
CA ILE A 168 -9.46 12.95 7.67
C ILE A 168 -9.21 11.76 8.59
N VAL A 169 -10.14 11.47 9.51
CA VAL A 169 -10.00 10.35 10.44
C VAL A 169 -9.91 9.03 9.68
N GLY A 170 -10.78 8.80 8.71
CA GLY A 170 -10.77 7.58 7.92
C GLY A 170 -9.47 7.41 7.13
N VAL A 171 -8.88 8.48 6.59
CA VAL A 171 -7.59 8.43 5.87
C VAL A 171 -6.46 8.01 6.81
N ILE A 172 -6.40 8.57 8.02
CA ILE A 172 -5.39 8.18 9.00
C ILE A 172 -5.52 6.69 9.33
N LEU A 173 -6.75 6.21 9.58
CA LEU A 173 -7.00 4.80 9.90
C LEU A 173 -6.68 3.87 8.73
N LEU A 174 -7.06 4.25 7.50
CA LEU A 174 -6.76 3.51 6.28
C LEU A 174 -5.26 3.37 6.08
N ASP A 175 -4.52 4.48 6.07
CA ASP A 175 -3.10 4.49 5.80
C ASP A 175 -2.31 3.79 6.91
N LEU A 176 -2.72 3.98 8.18
CA LEU A 176 -2.16 3.23 9.31
C LEU A 176 -2.36 1.71 9.13
N GLY A 177 -3.59 1.28 8.82
CA GLY A 177 -3.92 -0.13 8.67
C GLY A 177 -3.22 -0.79 7.48
N VAL A 178 -3.17 -0.12 6.33
CA VAL A 178 -2.50 -0.61 5.11
C VAL A 178 -0.99 -0.72 5.34
N GLN A 179 -0.36 0.32 5.88
CA GLN A 179 1.08 0.35 6.08
C GLN A 179 1.52 -0.61 7.20
N ALA A 180 0.77 -0.72 8.29
CA ALA A 180 1.06 -1.68 9.34
C ALA A 180 0.92 -3.13 8.84
N THR A 181 -0.11 -3.41 8.03
CA THR A 181 -0.28 -4.72 7.38
C THR A 181 0.86 -5.02 6.40
N HIS A 182 1.29 -4.02 5.63
CA HIS A 182 2.39 -4.15 4.67
C HIS A 182 3.73 -4.46 5.37
N ILE A 183 4.06 -3.69 6.41
CA ILE A 183 5.28 -3.91 7.22
C ILE A 183 5.25 -5.30 7.85
N SER A 184 4.13 -5.70 8.47
CA SER A 184 4.01 -7.02 9.08
C SER A 184 4.18 -8.15 8.06
N ASN A 185 3.56 -8.04 6.88
CA ASN A 185 3.69 -9.02 5.81
C ASN A 185 5.12 -9.07 5.27
N GLN A 186 5.78 -7.93 5.06
CA GLN A 186 7.18 -7.87 4.64
C GLN A 186 8.09 -8.57 5.64
N THR A 187 7.97 -8.26 6.93
CA THR A 187 8.78 -8.90 7.97
C THR A 187 8.60 -10.41 7.97
N MET A 188 7.36 -10.91 7.87
CA MET A 188 7.05 -12.34 7.81
C MET A 188 7.63 -13.03 6.57
N ILE A 189 7.57 -12.39 5.41
CA ILE A 189 8.08 -12.98 4.15
C ILE A 189 9.62 -12.97 4.13
N LEU A 190 10.25 -11.87 4.56
CA LEU A 190 11.70 -11.72 4.53
C LEU A 190 12.42 -12.60 5.57
N SER A 191 11.68 -13.17 6.54
CA SER A 191 12.18 -14.16 7.49
C SER A 191 12.13 -15.61 7.00
N LEU A 192 11.47 -15.91 5.86
CA LEU A 192 11.34 -17.29 5.36
C LEU A 192 12.66 -17.89 4.87
N SER A 193 13.41 -17.13 4.07
CA SER A 193 14.68 -17.59 3.51
C SER A 193 15.56 -16.40 3.17
N ALA A 194 16.78 -16.39 3.70
CA ALA A 194 17.79 -15.38 3.35
C ALA A 194 18.20 -15.49 1.87
N GLU A 195 18.35 -16.72 1.36
CA GLU A 195 18.76 -16.99 -0.02
C GLU A 195 17.68 -16.65 -1.06
N ALA A 196 16.41 -16.84 -0.72
CA ALA A 196 15.28 -16.52 -1.60
C ALA A 196 14.70 -15.13 -1.37
N ARG A 197 15.32 -14.29 -0.53
CA ARG A 197 14.76 -13.00 -0.08
C ARG A 197 14.26 -12.11 -1.22
N ASN A 198 15.07 -11.91 -2.26
CA ASN A 198 14.69 -11.08 -3.41
C ASN A 198 13.50 -11.69 -4.19
N ARG A 199 13.50 -13.01 -4.38
CA ARG A 199 12.43 -13.75 -5.07
C ARG A 199 11.10 -13.68 -4.32
N LEU A 200 11.15 -13.89 -3.00
CA LEU A 200 10.02 -13.78 -2.10
C LEU A 200 9.42 -12.36 -2.13
N ASN A 201 10.28 -11.34 -2.07
CA ASN A 201 9.86 -9.95 -2.16
C ASN A 201 9.23 -9.62 -3.53
N THR A 202 9.76 -10.16 -4.62
CA THR A 202 9.19 -10.00 -5.96
C THR A 202 7.75 -10.51 -6.02
N VAL A 203 7.49 -11.74 -5.57
CA VAL A 203 6.13 -12.33 -5.56
C VAL A 203 5.17 -11.46 -4.74
N TYR A 204 5.61 -11.02 -3.57
CA TYR A 204 4.80 -10.19 -2.68
C TYR A 204 4.49 -8.83 -3.30
N MET A 205 5.50 -8.11 -3.78
CA MET A 205 5.35 -6.75 -4.30
C MET A 205 4.55 -6.74 -5.60
N VAL A 206 4.74 -7.70 -6.50
CA VAL A 206 3.91 -7.83 -7.71
C VAL A 206 2.44 -8.02 -7.32
N SER A 207 2.16 -8.91 -6.37
CA SER A 207 0.79 -9.13 -5.87
C SER A 207 0.22 -7.87 -5.22
N TYR A 208 1.03 -7.18 -4.42
CA TYR A 208 0.65 -5.93 -3.74
C TYR A 208 0.23 -4.85 -4.76
N PHE A 209 1.09 -4.53 -5.73
CA PHE A 209 0.80 -3.53 -6.76
C PHE A 209 -0.32 -3.93 -7.71
N LEU A 210 -0.44 -5.22 -8.04
CA LEU A 210 -1.57 -5.73 -8.83
C LEU A 210 -2.90 -5.50 -8.09
N GLY A 211 -2.90 -5.66 -6.76
CA GLY A 211 -4.03 -5.29 -5.92
C GLY A 211 -4.39 -3.82 -6.04
N GLY A 212 -3.42 -2.92 -5.88
CA GLY A 212 -3.62 -1.47 -6.03
C GLY A 212 -4.17 -1.06 -7.39
N ALA A 213 -3.65 -1.66 -8.47
CA ALA A 213 -4.16 -1.45 -9.83
C ALA A 213 -5.60 -1.95 -9.98
N THR A 214 -5.90 -3.14 -9.45
CA THR A 214 -7.25 -3.73 -9.46
C THR A 214 -8.24 -2.85 -8.71
N GLY A 215 -7.89 -2.38 -7.50
CA GLY A 215 -8.74 -1.49 -6.70
C GLY A 215 -8.99 -0.15 -7.38
N THR A 216 -7.95 0.46 -7.96
CA THR A 216 -8.03 1.69 -8.75
C THR A 216 -8.99 1.54 -9.94
N PHE A 217 -8.86 0.43 -10.67
CA PHE A 217 -9.72 0.13 -11.82
C PHE A 217 -11.19 -0.06 -11.40
N LEU A 218 -11.45 -0.91 -10.39
CA LEU A 218 -12.79 -1.19 -9.90
C LEU A 218 -13.48 0.07 -9.37
N ALA A 219 -12.77 0.85 -8.55
CA ALA A 219 -13.30 2.09 -7.98
C ALA A 219 -13.63 3.12 -9.07
N SER A 220 -12.76 3.28 -10.06
CA SER A 220 -12.99 4.20 -11.17
C SER A 220 -14.19 3.79 -12.03
N ARG A 221 -14.41 2.48 -12.23
CA ARG A 221 -15.59 1.97 -12.96
C ARG A 221 -16.88 2.16 -12.18
N VAL A 222 -16.88 1.87 -10.88
CA VAL A 222 -18.07 1.99 -10.03
C VAL A 222 -18.39 3.45 -9.69
N TRP A 223 -17.40 4.34 -9.69
CA TRP A 223 -17.62 5.77 -9.49
C TRP A 223 -18.62 6.35 -10.50
N ASN A 224 -18.56 5.94 -11.76
CA ASN A 224 -19.42 6.48 -12.81
C ASN A 224 -20.91 6.14 -12.63
N THR A 225 -21.24 5.10 -11.84
CA THR A 225 -22.60 4.59 -11.69
C THR A 225 -23.12 4.76 -10.26
N TRP A 226 -22.30 4.43 -9.26
CA TRP A 226 -22.68 4.42 -7.83
C TRP A 226 -21.92 5.48 -7.02
N HIS A 227 -21.09 6.30 -7.68
CA HIS A 227 -20.35 7.42 -7.07
C HIS A 227 -19.56 6.98 -5.83
N TRP A 228 -19.60 7.79 -4.75
CA TRP A 228 -18.86 7.51 -3.52
C TRP A 228 -19.35 6.26 -2.79
N HIS A 229 -20.66 6.06 -2.72
CA HIS A 229 -21.22 4.91 -2.02
C HIS A 229 -20.73 3.59 -2.61
N GLY A 230 -20.69 3.48 -3.94
CA GLY A 230 -20.16 2.28 -4.59
C GLY A 230 -18.68 2.02 -4.27
N VAL A 231 -17.84 3.07 -4.24
CA VAL A 231 -16.43 2.93 -3.84
C VAL A 231 -16.29 2.45 -2.40
N THR A 232 -17.09 3.03 -1.48
CA THR A 232 -17.03 2.64 -0.07
C THR A 232 -17.48 1.20 0.16
N VAL A 233 -18.49 0.72 -0.59
CA VAL A 233 -18.92 -0.68 -0.56
C VAL A 233 -17.83 -1.60 -1.09
N ILE A 234 -17.19 -1.27 -2.23
CA ILE A 234 -16.07 -2.08 -2.75
C ILE A 234 -14.97 -2.21 -1.71
N GLY A 235 -14.51 -1.10 -1.13
CA GLY A 235 -13.43 -1.18 -0.15
C GLY A 235 -13.82 -1.87 1.14
N LEU A 236 -15.10 -1.78 1.57
CA LEU A 236 -15.61 -2.58 2.67
C LEU A 236 -15.59 -4.08 2.33
N THR A 237 -16.04 -4.47 1.13
CA THR A 237 -16.00 -5.86 0.68
C THR A 237 -14.57 -6.38 0.60
N LEU A 238 -13.64 -5.61 0.04
CA LEU A 238 -12.23 -5.99 -0.08
C LEU A 238 -11.54 -6.11 1.28
N SER A 239 -11.81 -5.18 2.21
CA SER A 239 -11.24 -5.21 3.56
C SER A 239 -11.82 -6.35 4.42
N VAL A 240 -13.11 -6.63 4.31
CA VAL A 240 -13.74 -7.80 4.94
C VAL A 240 -13.18 -9.10 4.34
N ALA A 241 -13.00 -9.17 3.02
CA ALA A 241 -12.35 -10.31 2.37
C ALA A 241 -10.91 -10.50 2.89
N ALA A 242 -10.15 -9.41 3.08
CA ALA A 242 -8.81 -9.48 3.67
C ALA A 242 -8.84 -10.04 5.09
N LEU A 243 -9.85 -9.69 5.88
CA LEU A 243 -10.04 -10.20 7.23
C LEU A 243 -10.42 -11.69 7.25
N ILE A 244 -11.31 -12.11 6.34
CA ILE A 244 -11.68 -13.53 6.16
C ILE A 244 -10.44 -14.35 5.76
N VAL A 245 -9.68 -13.88 4.76
CA VAL A 245 -8.41 -14.49 4.36
C VAL A 245 -7.43 -14.55 5.53
N HIS A 246 -7.34 -13.47 6.32
CA HIS A 246 -6.47 -13.43 7.48
C HIS A 246 -6.80 -14.55 8.48
N PHE A 247 -8.07 -14.74 8.82
CA PHE A 247 -8.50 -15.74 9.80
C PHE A 247 -8.52 -17.17 9.26
N ALA A 248 -8.98 -17.38 8.02
CA ALA A 248 -9.08 -18.70 7.41
C ALA A 248 -7.72 -19.40 7.33
N TYR A 249 -6.68 -18.64 6.91
CA TYR A 249 -5.34 -19.19 6.73
C TYR A 249 -4.44 -19.05 7.96
N ARG A 250 -4.89 -18.36 9.03
CA ARG A 250 -4.14 -18.24 10.29
C ARG A 250 -3.84 -19.62 10.90
N LYS A 251 -4.84 -20.50 10.97
CA LYS A 251 -4.69 -21.83 11.59
C LYS A 251 -3.75 -22.71 10.79
N THR A 252 -3.90 -22.74 9.46
CA THR A 252 -3.07 -23.54 8.57
C THR A 252 -1.60 -23.15 8.67
N VAL A 253 -1.30 -21.85 8.65
CA VAL A 253 0.09 -21.36 8.74
C VAL A 253 0.69 -21.58 10.13
N GLN A 254 -0.08 -21.42 11.21
CA GLN A 254 0.38 -21.73 12.57
C GLN A 254 0.67 -23.22 12.77
N LEU A 255 -0.06 -24.11 12.09
CA LEU A 255 0.21 -25.55 12.10
C LEU A 255 1.48 -25.88 11.32
N THR A 256 1.69 -25.28 10.14
CA THR A 256 2.90 -25.50 9.34
C THR A 256 4.17 -25.02 10.04
N LEU A 257 4.13 -23.86 10.73
CA LEU A 257 5.27 -23.33 11.49
C LEU A 257 5.57 -24.11 12.79
N LYS A 258 4.66 -24.97 13.26
CA LYS A 258 4.90 -25.86 14.40
C LYS A 258 5.45 -27.23 14.01
N LEU A 259 5.30 -27.60 12.74
CA LEU A 259 5.71 -28.90 12.19
C LEU A 259 7.11 -28.86 11.56
N ASN A 260 7.62 -27.66 11.28
CA ASN A 260 9.00 -27.38 10.83
C ASN A 260 9.80 -26.75 11.96
#